data_AF-A0A382F8N0-F1
#
_entry.id   AF-A0A382F8N0-F1
#
_cell.length_a   1.000
_cell.length_b   1.000
_cell.length_c   1.000
_cell.angle_alpha   90.00
_cell.angle_beta   90.00
_cell.angle_gamma   90.00
#
_symmetry.space_group_name_H-M   'P 1'
#
loop_
_entity.id
_entity.type
_entity.pdbx_description
1 polymer ?
#
loop_
_entity_poly.entity_id
_entity_poly.type
_entity_poly.pdbx_seq_one_letter_code
_entity_poly.pdbx_strand_id
1 'polypeptide(L)'
;MAFCTSIQCMVGRIQDPIIKYFKENHHIAYVDVITEPGPRKILAMNNDRISVNSIIKRNEISIKKHGSKLIAISGHHDCAGNPCDEEIQKQQIIKSIKHLKNIFSELKIIGLWIDNEWKIKGV
;
A
#
# COMPACT_ATOMS: atom_id res chain seq x y z
N MET A 1 -16.73 9.60 9.57
CA MET A 1 -16.58 8.36 8.78
C MET A 1 -15.10 8.06 8.65
N ALA A 2 -14.68 6.80 8.72
CA ALA A 2 -13.26 6.44 8.76
C ALA A 2 -12.67 6.26 7.36
N PHE A 3 -11.52 6.89 7.11
CA PHE A 3 -10.72 6.76 5.89
C PHE A 3 -9.41 6.00 6.17
N CYS A 4 -8.92 5.27 5.17
CA CYS A 4 -7.53 4.84 5.10
C CYS A 4 -6.95 5.09 3.71
N THR A 5 -5.62 5.00 3.61
CA THR A 5 -4.90 5.06 2.34
C THR A 5 -4.37 3.68 1.99
N SER A 6 -4.67 3.19 0.79
CA SER A 6 -4.05 1.99 0.24
C SER A 6 -3.09 2.36 -0.90
N ILE A 7 -1.82 2.04 -0.74
CA ILE A 7 -0.79 2.15 -1.76
C ILE A 7 -0.65 0.75 -2.39
N GLN A 8 -1.06 0.61 -3.66
CA GLN A 8 -1.19 -0.70 -4.29
C GLN A 8 -0.85 -0.69 -5.77
N CYS A 9 -0.65 -1.88 -6.35
CA CYS A 9 -0.43 -2.00 -7.78
C CYS A 9 -1.67 -1.54 -8.56
N MET A 10 -1.49 -1.02 -9.77
CA MET A 10 -2.60 -0.62 -10.65
C MET A 10 -3.44 -1.79 -11.18
N VAL A 11 -3.02 -3.04 -10.97
CA VAL A 11 -3.76 -4.23 -11.45
C VAL A 11 -5.21 -4.21 -10.92
N GLY A 12 -6.17 -4.42 -11.81
CA GLY A 12 -7.59 -4.36 -11.45
C GLY A 12 -8.03 -5.47 -10.49
N ARG A 13 -7.36 -6.63 -10.54
CA ARG A 13 -7.69 -7.85 -9.79
C ARG A 13 -7.65 -7.68 -8.25
N ILE A 14 -6.90 -6.70 -7.75
CA ILE A 14 -6.70 -6.50 -6.30
C ILE A 14 -7.57 -5.37 -5.70
N GLN A 15 -8.27 -4.60 -6.52
CA GLN A 15 -9.00 -3.41 -6.06
C GLN A 15 -10.12 -3.80 -5.08
N ASP A 16 -11.03 -4.67 -5.50
CA ASP A 16 -12.15 -5.11 -4.66
C ASP A 16 -11.71 -5.92 -3.43
N PRO A 17 -10.77 -6.89 -3.54
CA PRO A 17 -10.25 -7.59 -2.36
C PRO A 17 -9.72 -6.66 -1.27
N ILE A 18 -8.96 -5.63 -1.65
CA ILE A 18 -8.38 -4.70 -0.68
C ILE A 18 -9.45 -3.82 -0.03
N ILE A 19 -10.40 -3.28 -0.82
CA ILE A 19 -11.51 -2.49 -0.28
C ILE A 19 -12.33 -3.33 0.71
N LYS A 20 -12.65 -4.58 0.34
CA LYS A 20 -13.40 -5.51 1.18
C LYS A 20 -12.67 -5.79 2.49
N TYR A 21 -11.38 -6.09 2.44
CA TYR A 21 -10.55 -6.31 3.63
C TYR A 21 -10.58 -5.13 4.61
N PHE A 22 -10.50 -3.89 4.11
CA PHE A 22 -10.57 -2.72 5.00
C PHE A 22 -11.94 -2.50 5.62
N LYS A 23 -13.01 -2.75 4.86
CA LYS A 23 -14.38 -2.65 5.37
C LYS A 23 -14.64 -3.70 6.45
N GLU A 24 -14.24 -4.94 6.22
CA GLU A 24 -14.56 -6.08 7.09
C GLU A 24 -13.63 -6.19 8.30
N ASN A 25 -12.31 -6.00 8.11
CA ASN A 25 -11.33 -6.25 9.18
C ASN A 25 -10.95 -5.00 9.97
N HIS A 26 -11.14 -3.81 9.41
CA HIS A 26 -10.71 -2.54 10.02
C HIS A 26 -11.84 -1.52 10.18
N HIS A 27 -13.09 -1.86 9.78
CA HIS A 27 -14.26 -0.99 9.88
C HIS A 27 -14.06 0.38 9.19
N ILE A 28 -13.29 0.41 8.10
CA ILE A 28 -13.04 1.60 7.30
C ILE A 28 -14.13 1.76 6.23
N ALA A 29 -14.71 2.94 6.13
CA ALA A 29 -15.79 3.22 5.17
C ALA A 29 -15.25 3.52 3.77
N TYR A 30 -14.13 4.24 3.70
CA TYR A 30 -13.55 4.76 2.47
C TYR A 30 -12.05 4.48 2.39
N VAL A 31 -11.61 3.98 1.24
CA VAL A 31 -10.21 3.66 0.98
C VAL A 31 -9.72 4.56 -0.14
N ASP A 32 -8.86 5.53 0.19
CA ASP A 32 -8.17 6.34 -0.79
C ASP A 32 -7.08 5.48 -1.46
N VAL A 33 -7.15 5.30 -2.76
CA VAL A 33 -6.24 4.40 -3.49
C VAL A 33 -5.17 5.20 -4.23
N ILE A 34 -3.90 4.89 -3.93
CA ILE A 34 -2.74 5.40 -4.65
C ILE A 34 -2.16 4.24 -5.45
N THR A 35 -2.26 4.31 -6.77
CA THR A 35 -1.80 3.25 -7.67
C THR A 35 -0.53 3.62 -8.41
N GLU A 36 0.39 2.66 -8.51
CA GLU A 36 1.55 2.67 -9.41
C GLU A 36 1.81 1.24 -9.91
N PRO A 37 2.59 1.00 -10.97
CA PRO A 37 3.13 -0.32 -11.24
C PRO A 37 4.17 -0.70 -10.15
N GLY A 38 3.82 -1.65 -9.29
CA GLY A 38 4.72 -2.20 -8.28
C GLY A 38 5.20 -1.21 -7.19
N PRO A 39 4.32 -0.45 -6.52
CA PRO A 39 4.70 0.65 -5.63
C PRO A 39 5.59 0.24 -4.45
N ARG A 40 5.47 -1.00 -3.94
CA ARG A 40 6.37 -1.48 -2.87
C ARG A 40 7.84 -1.47 -3.30
N LYS A 41 8.13 -1.67 -4.59
CA LYS A 41 9.50 -1.59 -5.10
C LYS A 41 9.97 -0.13 -5.11
N ILE A 42 9.12 0.76 -5.63
CA ILE A 42 9.39 2.21 -5.72
C ILE A 42 9.75 2.76 -4.34
N LEU A 43 8.92 2.49 -3.33
CA LEU A 43 9.15 2.94 -1.96
C LEU A 43 10.32 2.24 -1.27
N ALA A 44 10.52 0.93 -1.50
CA ALA A 44 11.62 0.19 -0.91
C ALA A 44 13.00 0.62 -1.44
N MET A 45 13.11 0.89 -2.74
CA MET A 45 14.36 1.29 -3.38
C MET A 45 14.64 2.78 -3.17
N ASN A 46 13.59 3.62 -3.13
CA ASN A 46 13.67 5.05 -2.86
C ASN A 46 14.70 5.81 -3.74
N ASN A 47 14.93 5.32 -4.96
CA ASN A 47 15.85 5.90 -5.94
C ASN A 47 15.11 6.79 -6.95
N ASP A 48 13.90 6.41 -7.37
CA ASP A 48 12.99 7.27 -8.15
C ASP A 48 12.29 8.28 -7.23
N ARG A 49 12.98 9.40 -7.00
CA ARG A 49 12.49 10.47 -6.13
C ARG A 49 11.20 11.12 -6.64
N ILE A 50 10.96 11.14 -7.94
CA ILE A 50 9.75 11.76 -8.51
C ILE A 50 8.54 10.93 -8.10
N SER A 51 8.57 9.62 -8.35
CA SER A 51 7.48 8.71 -8.00
C SER A 51 7.28 8.62 -6.48
N VAL A 52 8.36 8.54 -5.70
CA VAL A 52 8.29 8.53 -4.23
C VAL A 52 7.63 9.80 -3.71
N ASN A 53 8.07 10.99 -4.16
CA ASN A 53 7.50 12.25 -3.73
C ASN A 53 6.03 12.39 -4.14
N SER A 54 5.65 11.86 -5.31
CA SER A 54 4.26 11.82 -5.75
C SER A 54 3.38 10.96 -4.83
N ILE A 55 3.86 9.77 -4.42
CA ILE A 55 3.16 8.91 -3.46
C ILE A 55 3.00 9.60 -2.10
N ILE A 56 4.07 10.24 -1.60
CA ILE A 56 4.05 10.95 -0.31
C ILE A 56 3.04 12.10 -0.34
N LYS A 57 3.08 12.96 -1.38
CA LYS A 57 2.15 14.09 -1.52
C LYS A 57 0.69 13.65 -1.56
N ARG A 58 0.38 12.56 -2.28
CA ARG A 58 -0.99 12.00 -2.32
C ARG A 58 -1.42 11.42 -0.97
N ASN A 59 -0.52 10.77 -0.24
CA ASN A 59 -0.78 10.33 1.14
C ASN A 59 -1.10 11.51 2.04
N GLU A 60 -0.33 12.61 1.96
CA GLU A 60 -0.58 13.79 2.77
C GLU A 60 -1.96 14.39 2.56
N ILE A 61 -2.50 14.35 1.34
CA ILE A 61 -3.87 14.81 1.07
C ILE A 61 -4.87 13.94 1.85
N SER A 62 -4.77 12.61 1.74
CA SER A 62 -5.65 11.69 2.47
C SER A 62 -5.55 11.90 3.99
N ILE A 63 -4.34 12.07 4.52
CA ILE A 63 -4.10 12.31 5.95
C ILE A 63 -4.71 13.65 6.38
N LYS A 64 -4.35 14.75 5.70
CA LYS A 64 -4.69 16.12 6.14
C LYS A 64 -6.12 16.51 5.83
N LYS A 65 -6.71 16.00 4.75
CA LYS A 65 -8.05 16.38 4.29
C LYS A 65 -9.12 15.37 4.67
N HIS A 66 -8.83 14.08 4.61
CA HIS A 66 -9.81 13.04 4.93
C HIS A 66 -9.61 12.45 6.34
N GLY A 67 -8.51 12.79 7.02
CA GLY A 67 -8.23 12.29 8.37
C GLY A 67 -7.81 10.83 8.38
N SER A 68 -7.22 10.32 7.29
CA SER A 68 -6.70 8.95 7.20
C SER A 68 -5.66 8.70 8.29
N LYS A 69 -5.90 7.68 9.13
CA LYS A 69 -5.00 7.29 10.23
C LYS A 69 -4.25 5.97 9.99
N LEU A 70 -4.53 5.33 8.86
CA LEU A 70 -3.98 4.04 8.47
C LEU A 70 -3.48 4.12 7.03
N ILE A 71 -2.23 3.71 6.81
CA ILE A 71 -1.65 3.51 5.48
C ILE A 71 -1.39 2.02 5.30
N ALA A 72 -1.76 1.48 4.15
CA ALA A 72 -1.41 0.14 3.74
C ALA A 72 -0.55 0.16 2.49
N ILE A 73 0.43 -0.74 2.43
CA ILE A 73 1.24 -0.98 1.24
C ILE A 73 1.10 -2.45 0.86
N SER A 74 0.79 -2.71 -0.42
CA SER A 74 0.54 -4.06 -0.89
C SER A 74 1.46 -4.54 -2.00
N GLY A 75 1.71 -5.85 -1.99
CA GLY A 75 2.23 -6.62 -3.11
C GLY A 75 1.26 -7.73 -3.47
N HIS A 76 1.41 -8.30 -4.66
CA HIS A 76 0.50 -9.34 -5.12
C HIS A 76 1.23 -10.38 -5.96
N HIS A 77 0.66 -11.59 -5.98
CA HIS A 77 1.05 -12.65 -6.88
C HIS A 77 0.98 -12.19 -8.35
N ASP A 78 1.95 -12.62 -9.17
CA ASP A 78 1.99 -12.33 -10.61
C ASP A 78 1.98 -10.81 -10.94
N CYS A 79 2.98 -10.09 -10.40
CA CYS A 79 3.11 -8.64 -10.57
C CYS A 79 4.04 -8.25 -11.73
N ALA A 80 3.46 -7.85 -12.87
CA ALA A 80 4.23 -7.37 -14.02
C ALA A 80 5.07 -6.10 -13.71
N GLY A 81 4.58 -5.21 -12.84
CA GLY A 81 5.30 -3.99 -12.43
C GLY A 81 6.51 -4.24 -11.51
N ASN A 82 6.70 -5.48 -11.05
CA ASN A 82 7.87 -5.90 -10.29
C ASN A 82 7.95 -7.44 -10.36
N PRO A 83 8.56 -7.97 -11.43
CA PRO A 83 8.61 -9.39 -11.71
C PRO A 83 9.66 -10.07 -10.82
N CYS A 84 9.28 -10.34 -9.57
CA CYS A 84 10.07 -11.11 -8.62
C CYS A 84 9.16 -11.98 -7.73
N ASP A 85 9.76 -12.93 -7.03
CA ASP A 85 9.03 -13.85 -6.15
C ASP A 85 8.38 -13.16 -4.94
N GLU A 86 7.50 -13.91 -4.28
CA GLU A 86 6.74 -13.48 -3.11
C GLU A 86 7.64 -12.99 -1.96
N GLU A 87 8.75 -13.68 -1.70
CA GLU A 87 9.63 -13.36 -0.57
C GLU A 87 10.36 -12.02 -0.79
N ILE A 88 10.85 -11.77 -2.00
CA ILE A 88 11.43 -10.47 -2.37
C ILE A 88 10.37 -9.37 -2.26
N GLN A 89 9.13 -9.63 -2.70
CA GLN A 89 8.04 -8.66 -2.58
C GLN A 89 7.71 -8.35 -1.11
N LYS A 90 7.64 -9.36 -0.24
CA LYS A 90 7.43 -9.17 1.21
C LYS A 90 8.54 -8.35 1.84
N GLN A 91 9.81 -8.62 1.49
CA GLN A 91 10.94 -7.80 1.94
C GLN A 91 10.82 -6.34 1.47
N GLN A 92 10.36 -6.11 0.23
CA GLN A 92 10.11 -4.75 -0.27
C GLN A 92 8.95 -4.07 0.47
N ILE A 93 7.89 -4.81 0.80
CA ILE A 93 6.78 -4.31 1.64
C ILE A 93 7.32 -3.85 3.00
N ILE A 94 8.11 -4.68 3.69
CA ILE A 94 8.71 -4.34 4.99
C ILE A 94 9.61 -3.10 4.89
N LYS A 95 10.46 -3.02 3.85
CA LYS A 95 11.31 -1.84 3.60
C LYS A 95 10.47 -0.58 3.33
N SER A 96 9.37 -0.72 2.59
CA SER A 96 8.43 0.38 2.33
C SER A 96 7.74 0.86 3.59
N ILE A 97 7.31 -0.05 4.46
CA ILE A 97 6.73 0.30 5.77
C ILE A 97 7.74 1.11 6.58
N LYS A 98 9.00 0.64 6.67
CA LYS A 98 10.06 1.38 7.38
C LYS A 98 10.28 2.77 6.79
N HIS A 99 10.29 2.89 5.46
CA HIS A 99 10.44 4.17 4.79
C HIS A 99 9.29 5.13 5.11
N LEU A 100 8.04 4.66 5.01
CA LEU A 100 6.85 5.45 5.33
C LEU A 100 6.78 5.80 6.82
N LYS A 101 7.20 4.91 7.72
CA LYS A 101 7.24 5.15 9.16
C LYS A 101 8.21 6.27 9.55
N ASN A 102 9.32 6.41 8.83
CA ASN A 102 10.25 7.52 9.04
C ASN A 102 9.63 8.88 8.65
N ILE A 103 8.61 8.89 7.80
CA ILE A 103 7.93 10.11 7.32
C ILE A 103 6.65 10.38 8.14
N PHE A 104 5.89 9.33 8.44
CA PHE A 104 4.60 9.37 9.11
C PHE A 104 4.64 8.55 10.42
N SER A 105 5.43 8.99 11.41
CA SER A 105 5.71 8.24 12.64
C SER A 105 4.45 7.81 13.40
N GLU A 106 3.49 8.73 13.52
CA GLU A 106 2.27 8.59 14.32
C GLU A 106 1.18 7.72 13.67
N LEU A 107 1.31 7.41 12.37
CA LEU A 107 0.27 6.69 11.64
C LEU A 107 0.44 5.18 11.74
N LYS A 108 -0.67 4.43 11.77
CA LYS A 108 -0.61 2.97 11.63
C LYS A 108 -0.24 2.64 10.19
N ILE A 109 0.82 1.85 9.99
CA ILE A 109 1.27 1.42 8.67
C ILE A 109 1.32 -0.10 8.63
N ILE A 110 0.63 -0.72 7.67
CA ILE A 110 0.54 -2.17 7.53
C ILE A 110 0.98 -2.65 6.15
N GLY A 111 1.55 -3.86 6.09
CA GLY A 111 1.89 -4.55 4.85
C GLY A 111 0.88 -5.62 4.51
N LEU A 112 0.48 -5.69 3.24
CA LEU A 112 -0.45 -6.69 2.73
C LEU A 112 0.15 -7.49 1.59
N TRP A 113 0.06 -8.82 1.68
CA TRP A 113 0.32 -9.74 0.58
C TRP A 113 -1.00 -10.25 0.02
N ILE A 114 -1.18 -10.15 -1.30
CA ILE A 114 -2.31 -10.73 -2.02
C ILE A 114 -1.81 -11.98 -2.74
N ASP A 115 -2.29 -13.15 -2.31
CA ASP A 115 -1.86 -14.43 -2.89
C ASP A 115 -2.54 -14.74 -4.24
N ASN A 116 -2.23 -15.91 -4.80
CA ASN A 116 -2.76 -16.39 -6.08
C ASN A 116 -4.28 -16.69 -6.05
N GLU A 117 -4.88 -16.79 -4.87
CA GLU A 117 -6.34 -16.90 -4.69
C GLU A 117 -6.99 -15.53 -4.41
N TRP A 118 -6.22 -14.44 -4.54
CA TRP A 118 -6.63 -13.07 -4.22
C TRP A 118 -7.01 -12.85 -2.75
N LYS A 119 -6.49 -13.71 -1.85
CA LYS A 119 -6.68 -13.56 -0.40
C LYS A 119 -5.58 -12.67 0.18
N ILE A 120 -5.96 -11.87 1.17
CA ILE A 120 -5.06 -10.92 1.82
C ILE A 120 -4.47 -11.51 3.10
N LYS A 121 -3.15 -11.42 3.22
CA LYS A 121 -2.37 -11.80 4.41
C LYS A 121 -1.53 -10.61 4.87
N GLY A 122 -1.32 -10.50 6.18
CA GLY A 122 -0.35 -9.56 6.74
C GLY A 122 1.08 -9.97 6.43
N VAL A 123 1.96 -8.98 6.25
CA VAL A 123 3.42 -9.16 6.12
C VAL A 123 4.12 -8.67 7.37
#